data_AF-A0A2D8ZUJ6-F1
#
_entry.id   AF-A0A2D8ZUJ6-F1
#
_cell.length_a   1.000
_cell.length_b   1.000
_cell.length_c   1.000
_cell.angle_alpha   90.00
_cell.angle_beta   90.00
_cell.angle_gamma   90.00
#
_symmetry.space_group_name_H-M   'P 1'
#
loop_
_entity.id
_entity.type
_entity.pdbx_description
1 polymer ?
#
loop_
_entity_poly.entity_id
_entity_poly.type
_entity_poly.pdbx_seq_one_letter_code
_entity_poly.pdbx_strand_id
1 'polypeptide(L)'
;MDICYYCGDAKPDSEFSLEHIWPDALGGDYLSDIWKTRRVCGKCNSLMGLFVDGAFIKSWFVTNERSWGAEHYVDPADAANARVPLCYMGRLNSDKIAKGEMAEYWAGPCGANIIHIHPHLEEETWDTFSGGHPKKSGKRSLAGRVYVALTSEDPFWIIATLISVKAHFKKADLIVTNMELPPTARRFVELDRSNPDHVKDLPVVDPVITAGQTDQSVNVQMAASLDLGSRFLCKIALGIGSQLLGEDFVSSPYANVLRSGLWERNAAKRQSLPVKGQGFHGQTELGDLEKRLSRPGAWSLLLIVTQSGLALSSGAPSGRTMTILVCDDPILIAQLDQSYEVGQYWVTVPVIKTACGPLALPDVLAHVTKTISNTELQALDQQVRDPNDLPPCTGTPDPERRAQDPGDVASKARH
;
A
#
# COMPACT_ATOMS: atom_id res chain seq x y z
N MET A 1 25.76 -15.31 -19.86
CA MET A 1 24.90 -16.28 -19.14
C MET A 1 25.10 -16.03 -17.68
N ASP A 2 24.01 -15.99 -16.94
CA ASP A 2 23.99 -15.44 -15.61
C ASP A 2 22.77 -15.96 -14.83
N ILE A 3 22.79 -15.93 -13.49
CA ILE A 3 21.79 -16.57 -12.64
C ILE A 3 20.68 -15.58 -12.28
N CYS A 4 19.43 -15.93 -12.59
CA CYS A 4 18.27 -15.15 -12.16
C CYS A 4 18.04 -15.31 -10.66
N TYR A 5 18.04 -14.19 -9.91
CA TYR A 5 17.92 -14.20 -8.44
C TYR A 5 16.68 -14.94 -7.92
N TYR A 6 15.54 -14.81 -8.61
CA TYR A 6 14.27 -15.37 -8.15
C TYR A 6 14.04 -16.84 -8.51
N CYS A 7 14.51 -17.34 -9.65
CA CYS A 7 14.36 -18.77 -9.98
C CYS A 7 15.62 -19.60 -9.73
N GLY A 8 16.79 -18.97 -9.65
CA GLY A 8 18.08 -19.66 -9.51
C GLY A 8 18.59 -20.30 -10.80
N ASP A 9 17.90 -20.12 -11.93
CA ASP A 9 18.34 -20.67 -13.21
C ASP A 9 19.35 -19.74 -13.90
N ALA A 10 20.30 -20.33 -14.62
CA ALA A 10 21.10 -19.62 -15.61
C ALA A 10 20.22 -19.19 -16.81
N LYS A 11 20.38 -17.94 -17.24
CA LYS A 11 19.66 -17.32 -18.36
C LYS A 11 20.63 -16.57 -19.29
N PRO A 12 20.30 -16.41 -20.58
CA PRO A 12 20.97 -15.46 -21.47
C PRO A 12 20.76 -14.02 -21.01
N ASP A 13 21.76 -13.16 -21.24
CA ASP A 13 21.77 -11.76 -20.80
C ASP A 13 20.57 -10.97 -21.38
N SER A 14 20.08 -11.36 -22.56
CA SER A 14 18.92 -10.75 -23.23
C SER A 14 17.56 -11.04 -22.55
N GLU A 15 17.48 -12.02 -21.66
CA GLU A 15 16.24 -12.37 -20.97
C GLU A 15 16.01 -11.57 -19.69
N PHE A 16 16.99 -10.78 -19.27
CA PHE A 16 16.93 -10.03 -18.04
C PHE A 16 16.21 -8.69 -18.21
N SER A 17 15.48 -8.28 -17.16
CA SER A 17 14.78 -6.99 -17.11
C SER A 17 15.08 -6.25 -15.81
N LEU A 18 14.83 -4.94 -15.82
CA LEU A 18 14.90 -4.13 -14.61
C LEU A 18 13.78 -4.52 -13.66
N GLU A 19 14.14 -4.99 -12.48
CA GLU A 19 13.25 -5.33 -11.37
C GLU A 19 13.42 -4.30 -10.25
N HIS A 20 12.29 -3.84 -9.71
CA HIS A 20 12.25 -3.11 -8.45
C HIS A 20 12.06 -4.12 -7.32
N ILE A 21 13.07 -4.27 -6.46
CA ILE A 21 13.00 -5.20 -5.33
C ILE A 21 11.90 -4.74 -4.37
N TRP A 22 11.94 -3.47 -3.97
CA TRP A 22 10.82 -2.80 -3.31
C TRP A 22 9.86 -2.21 -4.35
N PRO A 23 8.54 -2.45 -4.29
CA PRO A 23 7.62 -2.03 -5.36
C PRO A 23 7.49 -0.52 -5.56
N ASP A 24 7.28 -0.11 -6.81
CA ASP A 24 7.06 1.28 -7.24
C ASP A 24 5.88 1.94 -6.50
N ALA A 25 4.76 1.22 -6.33
CA ALA A 25 3.56 1.72 -5.66
C ALA A 25 3.76 1.97 -4.15
N LEU A 26 4.86 1.46 -3.59
CA LEU A 26 5.33 1.69 -2.22
C LEU A 26 6.58 2.59 -2.18
N GLY A 27 6.92 3.26 -3.28
CA GLY A 27 8.03 4.22 -3.36
C GLY A 27 9.36 3.68 -3.90
N GLY A 28 9.37 2.46 -4.44
CA GLY A 28 10.58 1.80 -4.96
C GLY A 28 11.34 2.56 -6.05
N ASP A 29 10.64 3.36 -6.86
CA ASP A 29 11.26 4.19 -7.91
C ASP A 29 12.22 5.24 -7.34
N TYR A 30 11.95 5.70 -6.11
CA TYR A 30 12.67 6.79 -5.45
C TYR A 30 13.83 6.30 -4.58
N LEU A 31 13.91 4.98 -4.35
CA LEU A 31 15.00 4.37 -3.61
C LEU A 31 16.28 4.26 -4.45
N SER A 32 17.41 4.17 -3.74
CA SER A 32 18.74 3.98 -4.31
C SER A 32 18.87 2.63 -5.04
N ASP A 33 19.92 2.50 -5.84
CA ASP A 33 20.09 1.37 -6.76
C ASP A 33 20.19 0.01 -6.09
N ILE A 34 20.51 -0.09 -4.79
CA ILE A 34 20.50 -1.38 -4.08
C ILE A 34 19.09 -2.03 -4.07
N TRP A 35 18.04 -1.23 -4.25
CA TRP A 35 16.65 -1.67 -4.30
C TRP A 35 16.18 -1.99 -5.72
N LYS A 36 17.09 -1.98 -6.69
CA LYS A 36 16.84 -2.24 -8.11
C LYS A 36 17.83 -3.27 -8.63
N THR A 37 17.43 -4.11 -9.57
CA THR A 37 18.35 -5.07 -10.16
C THR A 37 18.02 -5.40 -11.60
N ARG A 38 19.04 -5.71 -12.40
CA ARG A 38 18.90 -6.27 -13.75
C ARG A 38 19.18 -7.77 -13.80
N ARG A 39 19.20 -8.45 -12.66
CA ARG A 39 19.54 -9.88 -12.54
C ARG A 39 18.31 -10.76 -12.29
N VAL A 40 17.14 -10.30 -12.76
CA VAL A 40 15.88 -11.06 -12.75
C VAL A 40 15.38 -11.24 -14.18
N CYS A 41 15.08 -12.48 -14.58
CA CYS A 41 14.55 -12.75 -15.91
C CYS A 41 13.12 -12.21 -16.08
N GLY A 42 12.76 -11.84 -17.31
CA GLY A 42 11.48 -11.20 -17.62
C GLY A 42 10.26 -12.02 -17.20
N LYS A 43 10.35 -13.36 -17.23
CA LYS A 43 9.30 -14.25 -16.74
C LYS A 43 9.10 -14.11 -15.22
N CYS A 44 10.18 -14.14 -14.45
CA CYS A 44 10.12 -13.98 -13.00
C CYS A 44 9.59 -12.59 -12.63
N ASN A 45 10.17 -11.53 -13.21
CA ASN A 45 9.72 -10.14 -13.00
C ASN A 45 8.21 -9.98 -13.28
N SER A 46 7.73 -10.48 -14.42
CA SER A 46 6.29 -10.44 -14.76
C SER A 46 5.40 -11.18 -13.77
N LEU A 47 5.86 -12.32 -13.24
CA LEU A 47 5.13 -13.10 -12.24
C LEU A 47 5.17 -12.46 -10.86
N MET A 48 6.29 -11.84 -10.47
CA MET A 48 6.42 -11.10 -9.22
C MET A 48 5.47 -9.92 -9.21
N GLY A 49 5.48 -9.09 -10.26
CA GLY A 49 4.63 -7.92 -10.36
C GLY A 49 3.14 -8.25 -10.21
N LEU A 50 2.69 -9.40 -10.74
CA LEU A 50 1.27 -9.77 -10.67
C LEU A 50 0.89 -10.53 -9.39
N PHE A 51 1.62 -11.58 -9.06
CA PHE A 51 1.20 -12.57 -8.06
C PHE A 51 1.92 -12.45 -6.72
N VAL A 52 2.89 -11.54 -6.61
CA VAL A 52 3.63 -11.28 -5.36
C VAL A 52 3.44 -9.82 -4.96
N ASP A 53 3.93 -8.88 -5.76
CA ASP A 53 3.77 -7.44 -5.50
C ASP A 53 2.31 -7.03 -5.62
N GLY A 54 1.66 -7.39 -6.73
CA GLY A 54 0.25 -7.09 -6.96
C GLY A 54 -0.64 -7.65 -5.86
N ALA A 55 -0.43 -8.91 -5.45
CA ALA A 55 -1.18 -9.55 -4.37
C ALA A 55 -0.97 -8.85 -3.01
N PHE A 56 0.25 -8.38 -2.75
CA PHE A 56 0.55 -7.65 -1.53
C PHE A 56 -0.06 -6.24 -1.55
N ILE A 57 0.26 -5.43 -2.56
CA ILE A 57 -0.11 -4.02 -2.68
C ILE A 57 -1.62 -3.82 -2.82
N LYS A 58 -2.30 -4.76 -3.49
CA LYS A 58 -3.75 -4.74 -3.64
C LYS A 58 -4.50 -5.50 -2.54
N SER A 59 -3.82 -6.02 -1.52
CA SER A 59 -4.54 -6.56 -0.36
C SER A 59 -5.30 -5.43 0.36
N TRP A 60 -6.37 -5.77 1.07
CA TRP A 60 -7.14 -4.81 1.86
C TRP A 60 -6.22 -4.01 2.81
N PHE A 61 -5.36 -4.72 3.55
CA PHE A 61 -4.46 -4.11 4.51
C PHE A 61 -3.51 -3.10 3.87
N VAL A 62 -2.74 -3.50 2.85
CA VAL A 62 -1.72 -2.63 2.25
C VAL A 62 -2.36 -1.50 1.45
N THR A 63 -3.53 -1.71 0.85
CA THR A 63 -4.28 -0.63 0.20
C THR A 63 -4.61 0.47 1.20
N ASN A 64 -5.00 0.10 2.42
CA ASN A 64 -5.38 1.05 3.46
C ASN A 64 -4.17 1.68 4.17
N GLU A 65 -3.07 0.93 4.33
CA GLU A 65 -1.78 1.49 4.74
C GLU A 65 -1.33 2.62 3.81
N ARG A 66 -1.54 2.46 2.49
CA ARG A 66 -1.16 3.52 1.52
C ARG A 66 -1.99 4.78 1.68
N SER A 67 -3.24 4.70 2.15
CA SER A 67 -4.05 5.89 2.46
C SER A 67 -3.71 6.50 3.82
N TRP A 68 -3.15 5.72 4.74
CA TRP A 68 -2.93 6.15 6.11
C TRP A 68 -1.92 7.28 6.22
N GLY A 69 -2.37 8.46 6.66
CA GLY A 69 -1.51 9.60 6.90
C GLY A 69 -0.99 10.29 5.64
N ALA A 70 -1.56 9.97 4.48
CA ALA A 70 -1.19 10.60 3.21
C ALA A 70 -1.58 12.10 3.16
N GLU A 71 -2.61 12.49 3.91
CA GLU A 71 -3.08 13.86 4.08
C GLU A 71 -2.05 14.79 4.72
N HIS A 72 -1.10 14.25 5.48
CA HIS A 72 0.02 15.02 6.04
C HIS A 72 0.92 15.63 4.98
N TYR A 73 0.83 15.20 3.73
CA TYR A 73 1.68 15.68 2.64
C TYR A 73 0.92 16.51 1.60
N VAL A 74 -0.29 16.93 1.93
CA VAL A 74 -1.13 17.71 1.04
C VAL A 74 -1.05 19.20 1.40
N ASP A 75 -0.85 20.04 0.38
CA ASP A 75 -0.87 21.49 0.55
C ASP A 75 -2.30 22.05 0.45
N PRO A 76 -2.86 22.66 1.51
CA PRO A 76 -4.18 23.30 1.45
C PRO A 76 -4.25 24.44 0.42
N ALA A 77 -3.12 25.06 0.08
CA ALA A 77 -3.06 26.10 -0.95
C ALA A 77 -3.03 25.53 -2.39
N ASP A 78 -2.87 24.22 -2.56
CA ASP A 78 -2.71 23.57 -3.87
C ASP A 78 -3.62 22.33 -4.01
N ALA A 79 -4.94 22.59 -4.06
CA ALA A 79 -5.96 21.57 -4.29
C ALA A 79 -5.70 20.73 -5.56
N ALA A 80 -5.07 21.30 -6.60
CA ALA A 80 -4.80 20.61 -7.86
C ALA A 80 -3.81 19.46 -7.72
N ASN A 81 -2.94 19.52 -6.70
CA ASN A 81 -1.97 18.48 -6.36
C ASN A 81 -2.30 17.72 -5.06
N ALA A 82 -3.46 17.98 -4.45
CA ALA A 82 -3.97 17.37 -3.21
C ALA A 82 -4.45 15.91 -3.38
N ARG A 83 -3.67 15.09 -4.08
CA ARG A 83 -4.02 13.70 -4.37
C ARG A 83 -3.71 12.81 -3.16
N VAL A 84 -4.71 12.07 -2.70
CA VAL A 84 -4.59 11.10 -1.60
C VAL A 84 -5.03 9.71 -2.09
N PRO A 85 -4.37 8.62 -1.68
CA PRO A 85 -4.85 7.28 -1.99
C PRO A 85 -6.24 7.02 -1.36
N LEU A 86 -7.10 6.33 -2.10
CA LEU A 86 -8.43 5.95 -1.61
C LEU A 86 -8.30 4.81 -0.59
N CYS A 87 -9.16 4.80 0.43
CA CYS A 87 -9.28 3.71 1.39
C CYS A 87 -10.28 2.68 0.87
N TYR A 88 -9.90 1.40 0.86
CA TYR A 88 -10.76 0.30 0.45
C TYR A 88 -11.57 -0.21 1.64
N MET A 89 -12.90 -0.11 1.55
CA MET A 89 -13.80 -0.54 2.62
C MET A 89 -14.18 -2.01 2.47
N GLY A 90 -14.29 -2.49 1.23
CA GLY A 90 -14.60 -3.89 0.91
C GLY A 90 -15.66 -4.01 -0.17
N ARG A 91 -16.20 -5.21 -0.34
CA ARG A 91 -17.27 -5.53 -1.29
C ARG A 91 -18.62 -5.24 -0.68
N LEU A 92 -19.52 -4.63 -1.45
CA LEU A 92 -20.89 -4.43 -1.03
C LEU A 92 -21.64 -5.76 -1.06
N ASN A 93 -22.35 -6.05 0.04
CA ASN A 93 -23.22 -7.23 0.13
C ASN A 93 -24.67 -6.81 -0.20
N SER A 94 -25.03 -6.85 -1.49
CA SER A 94 -26.36 -6.45 -1.96
C SER A 94 -26.90 -7.42 -3.00
N ASP A 95 -28.15 -7.85 -2.80
CA ASP A 95 -28.92 -8.66 -3.77
C ASP A 95 -29.31 -7.86 -5.02
N LYS A 96 -29.08 -6.54 -5.02
CA LYS A 96 -29.35 -5.65 -6.14
C LYS A 96 -28.21 -5.55 -7.14
N ILE A 97 -27.03 -6.09 -6.81
CA ILE A 97 -25.91 -6.15 -7.75
C ILE A 97 -26.31 -7.08 -8.90
N ALA A 98 -26.16 -6.60 -10.13
CA ALA A 98 -26.57 -7.37 -11.29
C ALA A 98 -25.70 -8.62 -11.47
N LYS A 99 -26.30 -9.67 -12.05
CA LYS A 99 -25.61 -10.93 -12.29
C LYS A 99 -24.36 -10.74 -13.14
N GLY A 100 -23.23 -11.28 -12.65
CA GLY A 100 -21.93 -11.16 -13.32
C GLY A 100 -21.20 -9.84 -13.05
N GLU A 101 -21.71 -8.99 -12.14
CA GLU A 101 -21.04 -7.81 -11.64
C GLU A 101 -20.70 -7.95 -10.15
N MET A 102 -19.80 -7.09 -9.71
CA MET A 102 -19.39 -6.88 -8.33
C MET A 102 -19.44 -5.39 -8.06
N ALA A 103 -19.79 -5.03 -6.83
CA ALA A 103 -19.73 -3.66 -6.35
C ALA A 103 -18.78 -3.57 -5.15
N GLU A 104 -17.87 -2.61 -5.21
CA GLU A 104 -16.90 -2.33 -4.17
C GLU A 104 -17.11 -0.93 -3.59
N TYR A 105 -16.87 -0.78 -2.30
CA TYR A 105 -16.95 0.49 -1.61
C TYR A 105 -15.56 0.99 -1.22
N TRP A 106 -15.32 2.25 -1.52
CA TRP A 106 -14.11 2.98 -1.25
C TRP A 106 -14.46 4.31 -0.56
N ALA A 107 -13.66 4.70 0.43
CA ALA A 107 -13.73 6.02 1.04
C ALA A 107 -12.66 6.92 0.42
N GLY A 108 -13.10 8.11 -0.04
CA GLY A 108 -12.24 9.16 -0.56
C GLY A 108 -11.83 10.17 0.50
N PRO A 109 -11.07 11.21 0.10
CA PRO A 109 -10.78 12.35 0.95
C PRO A 109 -12.05 12.91 1.58
N CYS A 110 -11.97 13.28 2.86
CA CYS A 110 -13.08 13.87 3.60
C CYS A 110 -14.34 13.00 3.69
N GLY A 111 -14.18 11.67 3.56
CA GLY A 111 -15.28 10.70 3.69
C GLY A 111 -16.15 10.53 2.45
N ALA A 112 -15.71 11.04 1.28
CA ALA A 112 -16.47 10.88 0.04
C ALA A 112 -16.78 9.40 -0.24
N ASN A 113 -18.01 9.10 -0.64
CA ASN A 113 -18.46 7.74 -0.88
C ASN A 113 -18.18 7.38 -2.35
N ILE A 114 -17.38 6.35 -2.59
CA ILE A 114 -16.99 5.93 -3.93
C ILE A 114 -17.39 4.47 -4.14
N ILE A 115 -18.31 4.23 -5.07
CA ILE A 115 -18.82 2.90 -5.39
C ILE A 115 -18.29 2.49 -6.77
N HIS A 116 -17.52 1.41 -6.83
CA HIS A 116 -16.99 0.86 -8.08
C HIS A 116 -17.76 -0.40 -8.46
N ILE A 117 -18.53 -0.34 -9.56
CA ILE A 117 -19.27 -1.47 -10.11
C ILE A 117 -18.54 -1.96 -11.37
N HIS A 118 -18.17 -3.24 -11.40
CA HIS A 118 -17.43 -3.81 -12.51
C HIS A 118 -17.78 -5.29 -12.72
N PRO A 119 -17.42 -5.89 -13.88
CA PRO A 119 -17.62 -7.31 -14.10
C PRO A 119 -16.94 -8.15 -13.00
N HIS A 120 -17.68 -9.09 -12.43
CA HIS A 120 -17.15 -10.13 -11.56
C HIS A 120 -16.60 -11.26 -12.44
N LEU A 121 -15.36 -11.63 -12.20
CA LEU A 121 -14.69 -12.69 -12.93
C LEU A 121 -14.48 -13.82 -11.94
N GLU A 122 -15.10 -14.98 -12.20
CA GLU A 122 -15.15 -16.17 -11.33
C GLU A 122 -13.77 -16.84 -11.21
N GLU A 123 -12.82 -16.14 -10.59
CA GLU A 123 -11.46 -16.60 -10.35
C GLU A 123 -11.09 -16.21 -8.91
N GLU A 124 -11.25 -17.16 -7.96
CA GLU A 124 -11.05 -16.96 -6.50
C GLU A 124 -9.72 -16.29 -6.13
N THR A 125 -8.67 -16.48 -6.95
CA THR A 125 -7.35 -15.87 -6.73
C THR A 125 -7.38 -14.34 -6.67
N TRP A 126 -8.35 -13.70 -7.33
CA TRP A 126 -8.47 -12.24 -7.33
C TRP A 126 -9.37 -11.73 -6.22
N ASP A 127 -9.96 -12.62 -5.41
CA ASP A 127 -10.95 -12.17 -4.43
C ASP A 127 -10.37 -11.31 -3.32
N THR A 128 -9.09 -11.49 -3.04
CA THR A 128 -8.32 -10.73 -2.05
C THR A 128 -7.70 -9.45 -2.63
N PHE A 129 -7.89 -9.15 -3.92
CA PHE A 129 -7.39 -7.95 -4.58
C PHE A 129 -8.47 -6.85 -4.56
N SER A 130 -8.16 -5.73 -3.90
CA SER A 130 -8.93 -4.49 -3.98
C SER A 130 -8.96 -3.96 -5.42
N GLY A 131 -10.15 -3.67 -5.97
CA GLY A 131 -10.30 -3.22 -7.36
C GLY A 131 -10.26 -4.36 -8.38
N GLY A 132 -10.42 -5.61 -7.90
CA GLY A 132 -10.49 -6.82 -8.70
C GLY A 132 -9.25 -7.11 -9.56
N HIS A 133 -9.48 -7.88 -10.63
CA HIS A 133 -8.42 -8.48 -11.45
C HIS A 133 -7.51 -7.42 -12.14
N PRO A 134 -6.21 -7.34 -11.79
CA PRO A 134 -5.32 -6.25 -12.25
C PRO A 134 -5.09 -6.15 -13.77
N LYS A 135 -4.93 -7.29 -14.47
CA LYS A 135 -4.72 -7.29 -15.92
C LYS A 135 -5.97 -6.93 -16.71
N LYS A 136 -7.14 -7.30 -16.19
CA LYS A 136 -8.42 -7.11 -16.87
C LYS A 136 -9.02 -5.73 -16.54
N SER A 137 -8.88 -5.21 -15.33
CA SER A 137 -9.22 -3.81 -15.00
C SER A 137 -8.39 -2.78 -15.78
N GLY A 138 -7.24 -3.22 -16.31
CA GLY A 138 -6.47 -2.51 -17.31
C GLY A 138 -7.12 -2.39 -18.70
N LYS A 139 -8.29 -2.98 -18.97
CA LYS A 139 -9.03 -2.82 -20.24
C LYS A 139 -10.26 -1.95 -20.02
N ARG A 140 -10.48 -0.95 -20.89
CA ARG A 140 -11.61 -0.02 -20.74
C ARG A 140 -12.96 -0.74 -20.67
N SER A 141 -13.17 -1.75 -21.50
CA SER A 141 -14.39 -2.56 -21.52
C SER A 141 -14.65 -3.37 -20.25
N LEU A 142 -13.66 -3.51 -19.36
CA LEU A 142 -13.76 -4.27 -18.11
C LEU A 142 -13.50 -3.39 -16.88
N ALA A 143 -13.31 -2.09 -17.07
CA ALA A 143 -13.00 -1.16 -15.98
C ALA A 143 -14.25 -0.75 -15.19
N GLY A 144 -15.44 -0.95 -15.75
CA GLY A 144 -16.70 -0.69 -15.07
C GLY A 144 -17.01 0.80 -14.90
N ARG A 145 -17.87 1.09 -13.91
CA ARG A 145 -18.44 2.40 -13.61
C ARG A 145 -18.14 2.75 -12.16
N VAL A 146 -17.77 3.99 -11.89
CA VAL A 146 -17.44 4.49 -10.56
C VAL A 146 -18.35 5.67 -10.24
N TYR A 147 -19.17 5.51 -9.21
CA TYR A 147 -20.04 6.55 -8.69
C TYR A 147 -19.33 7.26 -7.53
N VAL A 148 -19.31 8.58 -7.58
CA VAL A 148 -18.68 9.44 -6.58
C VAL A 148 -19.75 10.33 -5.97
N ALA A 149 -20.00 10.14 -4.68
CA ALA A 149 -20.84 11.03 -3.89
C ALA A 149 -19.95 11.81 -2.92
N LEU A 150 -19.89 13.12 -3.15
CA LEU A 150 -19.11 14.04 -2.33
C LEU A 150 -19.82 14.25 -1.00
N THR A 151 -19.06 14.28 0.10
CA THR A 151 -19.56 14.54 1.45
C THR A 151 -19.24 15.94 1.94
N SER A 152 -18.40 16.68 1.20
CA SER A 152 -18.04 18.06 1.50
C SER A 152 -18.37 18.99 0.35
N GLU A 153 -18.78 20.20 0.71
CA GLU A 153 -19.01 21.32 -0.21
C GLU A 153 -17.75 22.18 -0.39
N ASP A 154 -16.68 21.92 0.38
CA ASP A 154 -15.45 22.69 0.28
C ASP A 154 -14.73 22.40 -1.06
N PRO A 155 -14.43 23.43 -1.89
CA PRO A 155 -13.79 23.25 -3.18
C PRO A 155 -12.49 22.46 -3.13
N PHE A 156 -11.71 22.59 -2.05
CA PHE A 156 -10.47 21.85 -1.87
C PHE A 156 -10.74 20.35 -1.81
N TRP A 157 -11.69 19.91 -0.97
CA TRP A 157 -12.01 18.48 -0.81
C TRP A 157 -12.71 17.89 -2.02
N ILE A 158 -13.53 18.68 -2.71
CA ILE A 158 -14.12 18.29 -3.99
C ILE A 158 -13.02 17.99 -5.00
N ILE A 159 -12.08 18.92 -5.21
CA ILE A 159 -10.99 18.75 -6.16
C ILE A 159 -10.09 17.57 -5.75
N ALA A 160 -9.66 17.51 -4.49
CA ALA A 160 -8.83 16.44 -3.93
C ALA A 160 -9.46 15.05 -4.18
N THR A 161 -10.76 14.93 -3.96
CA THR A 161 -11.50 13.68 -4.23
C THR A 161 -11.49 13.33 -5.71
N LEU A 162 -11.87 14.27 -6.59
CA LEU A 162 -11.98 14.01 -8.02
C LEU A 162 -10.61 13.64 -8.64
N ILE A 163 -9.52 14.30 -8.25
CA ILE A 163 -8.18 13.94 -8.76
C ILE A 163 -7.73 12.58 -8.22
N SER A 164 -8.08 12.24 -6.98
CA SER A 164 -7.77 10.95 -6.36
C SER A 164 -8.50 9.80 -7.04
N VAL A 165 -9.81 9.95 -7.27
CA VAL A 165 -10.64 9.00 -8.04
C VAL A 165 -10.11 8.84 -9.45
N LYS A 166 -9.84 9.94 -10.16
CA LYS A 166 -9.31 9.91 -11.54
C LYS A 166 -7.98 9.16 -11.61
N ALA A 167 -7.11 9.36 -10.63
CA ALA A 167 -5.80 8.73 -10.63
C ALA A 167 -5.85 7.25 -10.24
N HIS A 168 -6.81 6.85 -9.40
CA HIS A 168 -7.06 5.46 -9.03
C HIS A 168 -7.75 4.68 -10.17
N PHE A 169 -8.88 5.19 -10.65
CA PHE A 169 -9.72 4.55 -11.67
C PHE A 169 -9.47 5.13 -13.07
N LYS A 170 -8.30 4.82 -13.63
CA LYS A 170 -7.84 5.44 -14.89
C LYS A 170 -8.75 5.18 -16.10
N LYS A 171 -9.45 4.05 -16.14
CA LYS A 171 -10.18 3.56 -17.33
C LYS A 171 -11.69 3.39 -17.12
N ALA A 172 -12.18 3.46 -15.89
CA ALA A 172 -13.60 3.32 -15.59
C ALA A 172 -14.37 4.56 -16.04
N ASP A 173 -15.65 4.42 -16.32
CA ASP A 173 -16.51 5.59 -16.49
C ASP A 173 -16.76 6.20 -15.11
N LEU A 174 -16.58 7.51 -14.96
CA LEU A 174 -16.64 8.18 -13.66
C LEU A 174 -17.87 9.08 -13.61
N ILE A 175 -18.74 8.84 -12.65
CA ILE A 175 -20.04 9.48 -12.51
C ILE A 175 -20.06 10.20 -11.16
N VAL A 176 -20.39 11.50 -11.15
CA VAL A 176 -20.63 12.24 -9.90
C VAL A 176 -22.14 12.29 -9.66
N THR A 177 -22.57 12.00 -8.44
CA THR A 177 -24.00 11.78 -8.14
C THR A 177 -24.70 13.00 -7.55
N ASN A 178 -23.96 13.94 -6.97
CA ASN A 178 -24.51 15.07 -6.21
C ASN A 178 -23.80 16.41 -6.50
N MET A 179 -23.33 16.59 -7.74
CA MET A 179 -22.69 17.84 -8.17
C MET A 179 -22.99 18.08 -9.65
N GLU A 180 -23.30 19.32 -10.00
CA GLU A 180 -23.34 19.79 -11.39
C GLU A 180 -21.93 20.03 -11.91
N LEU A 181 -21.63 19.51 -13.09
CA LEU A 181 -20.33 19.65 -13.72
C LEU A 181 -20.33 20.84 -14.68
N PRO A 182 -19.21 21.58 -14.76
CA PRO A 182 -19.09 22.61 -15.78
C PRO A 182 -19.14 21.96 -17.18
N PRO A 183 -19.64 22.67 -18.22
CA PRO A 183 -19.69 22.15 -19.60
C PRO A 183 -18.34 21.71 -20.17
N THR A 184 -17.24 22.14 -19.56
CA THR A 184 -15.86 21.81 -19.93
C THR A 184 -15.33 20.53 -19.29
N ALA A 185 -16.09 19.90 -18.38
CA ALA A 185 -15.71 18.64 -17.75
C ALA A 185 -15.62 17.52 -18.81
N ARG A 186 -14.48 16.82 -18.85
CA ARG A 186 -14.22 15.79 -19.87
C ARG A 186 -14.14 14.36 -19.33
N ARG A 187 -13.78 14.21 -18.05
CA ARG A 187 -13.43 12.90 -17.48
C ARG A 187 -14.54 12.31 -16.61
N PHE A 188 -15.32 13.18 -15.98
CA PHE A 188 -16.48 12.86 -15.18
C PHE A 188 -17.74 13.24 -15.95
N VAL A 189 -18.81 12.51 -15.69
CA VAL A 189 -20.17 12.84 -16.15
C VAL A 189 -21.09 12.94 -14.94
N GLU A 190 -22.19 13.66 -15.10
CA GLU A 190 -23.25 13.70 -14.08
C GLU A 190 -24.07 12.42 -14.11
N LEU A 191 -24.68 12.09 -12.98
CA LEU A 191 -25.66 11.02 -12.88
C LEU A 191 -26.89 11.32 -13.73
N ASP A 192 -26.96 10.71 -14.90
CA ASP A 192 -28.12 10.74 -15.78
C ASP A 192 -29.15 9.66 -15.40
N ARG A 193 -30.30 10.05 -14.84
CA ARG A 193 -31.40 9.14 -14.47
C ARG A 193 -32.21 8.60 -15.65
N SER A 194 -31.88 9.01 -16.88
CA SER A 194 -32.43 8.41 -18.11
C SER A 194 -31.48 7.38 -18.74
N ASN A 195 -30.21 7.34 -18.32
CA ASN A 195 -29.24 6.36 -18.77
C ASN A 195 -29.55 4.97 -18.16
N PRO A 196 -29.77 3.92 -18.97
CA PRO A 196 -30.11 2.59 -18.48
C PRO A 196 -29.08 1.98 -17.52
N ASP A 197 -27.79 2.22 -17.73
CA ASP A 197 -26.72 1.69 -16.87
C ASP A 197 -26.74 2.37 -15.50
N HIS A 198 -26.97 3.69 -15.47
CA HIS A 198 -27.10 4.43 -14.21
C HIS A 198 -28.32 3.95 -13.43
N VAL A 199 -29.48 3.89 -14.07
CA VAL A 199 -30.74 3.47 -13.45
C VAL A 199 -30.63 2.07 -12.86
N LYS A 200 -29.94 1.17 -13.56
CA LYS A 200 -29.68 -0.20 -13.10
C LYS A 200 -28.81 -0.25 -11.84
N ASP A 201 -27.84 0.66 -11.72
CA ASP A 201 -26.88 0.68 -10.60
C ASP A 201 -27.42 1.44 -9.36
N LEU A 202 -28.38 2.35 -9.53
CA LEU A 202 -28.95 3.16 -8.43
C LEU A 202 -29.38 2.37 -7.19
N PRO A 203 -30.04 1.20 -7.31
CA PRO A 203 -30.39 0.39 -6.13
C PRO A 203 -29.20 -0.10 -5.29
N VAL A 204 -27.98 -0.10 -5.85
CA VAL A 204 -26.74 -0.39 -5.13
C VAL A 204 -26.09 0.89 -4.62
N VAL A 205 -26.14 1.97 -5.40
CA VAL A 205 -25.46 3.25 -5.12
C VAL A 205 -26.21 4.08 -4.07
N ASP A 206 -27.52 4.28 -4.23
CA ASP A 206 -28.33 5.17 -3.38
C ASP A 206 -28.30 4.78 -1.88
N PRO A 207 -28.33 3.50 -1.48
CA PRO A 207 -28.22 3.12 -0.07
C PRO A 207 -26.89 3.54 0.57
N VAL A 208 -25.77 3.45 -0.16
CA VAL A 208 -24.44 3.85 0.34
C VAL A 208 -24.38 5.36 0.52
N ILE A 209 -24.88 6.11 -0.46
CA ILE A 209 -24.95 7.58 -0.39
C ILE A 209 -25.81 8.03 0.79
N THR A 210 -26.99 7.42 0.94
CA THR A 210 -27.93 7.73 2.02
C THR A 210 -27.33 7.40 3.38
N ALA A 211 -26.66 6.25 3.50
CA ALA A 211 -26.02 5.84 4.74
C ALA A 211 -24.94 6.84 5.17
N GLY A 212 -24.11 7.30 4.23
CA GLY A 212 -23.10 8.34 4.48
C GLY A 212 -23.67 9.70 4.91
N GLN A 213 -24.92 10.02 4.54
CA GLN A 213 -25.61 11.25 4.95
C GLN A 213 -26.35 11.12 6.30
N THR A 214 -26.73 9.91 6.68
CA THR A 214 -27.58 9.64 7.85
C THR A 214 -26.84 8.94 8.99
N ASP A 215 -25.51 8.85 8.91
CA ASP A 215 -24.64 8.17 9.87
C ASP A 215 -25.04 6.70 10.09
N GLN A 216 -25.54 6.05 9.04
CA GLN A 216 -25.87 4.64 9.05
C GLN A 216 -24.69 3.80 8.58
N SER A 217 -24.60 2.58 9.11
CA SER A 217 -23.57 1.63 8.68
C SER A 217 -23.85 1.08 7.29
N VAL A 218 -22.80 0.94 6.49
CA VAL A 218 -22.83 0.24 5.20
C VAL A 218 -22.25 -1.15 5.41
N ASN A 219 -23.01 -2.19 5.04
CA ASN A 219 -22.55 -3.57 5.15
C ASN A 219 -21.57 -3.90 4.02
N VAL A 220 -20.31 -4.13 4.38
CA VAL A 220 -19.22 -4.53 3.48
C VAL A 220 -18.59 -5.84 3.93
N GLN A 221 -18.10 -6.60 2.94
CA GLN A 221 -17.32 -7.82 3.16
C GLN A 221 -15.86 -7.58 2.76
N MET A 222 -14.95 -7.97 3.65
CA MET A 222 -13.51 -7.97 3.39
C MET A 222 -13.05 -9.40 3.09
N ALA A 223 -12.23 -9.56 2.05
CA ALA A 223 -11.46 -10.77 1.80
C ALA A 223 -9.97 -10.50 2.04
N ALA A 224 -9.31 -11.37 2.80
CA ALA A 224 -7.88 -11.26 3.10
C ALA A 224 -7.20 -12.63 3.10
N SER A 225 -5.93 -12.67 2.70
CA SER A 225 -5.10 -13.87 2.77
C SER A 225 -4.45 -13.98 4.15
N LEU A 226 -4.56 -15.14 4.81
CA LEU A 226 -3.98 -15.36 6.14
C LEU A 226 -2.44 -15.35 6.13
N ASP A 227 -1.83 -15.61 4.99
CA ASP A 227 -0.39 -15.61 4.76
C ASP A 227 0.10 -14.34 4.04
N LEU A 228 -0.65 -13.23 4.16
CA LEU A 228 -0.33 -11.97 3.50
C LEU A 228 1.11 -11.54 3.77
N GLY A 229 1.81 -11.23 2.68
CA GLY A 229 3.19 -10.74 2.72
C GLY A 229 4.25 -11.83 2.72
N SER A 230 3.94 -13.12 2.92
CA SER A 230 4.99 -14.15 3.04
C SER A 230 5.86 -14.28 1.78
N ARG A 231 5.23 -14.32 0.59
CA ARG A 231 5.93 -14.39 -0.70
C ARG A 231 6.63 -13.07 -1.01
N PHE A 232 5.99 -11.96 -0.63
CA PHE A 232 6.54 -10.62 -0.79
C PHE A 232 7.84 -10.46 0.02
N LEU A 233 7.85 -10.90 1.28
CA LEU A 233 9.04 -10.91 2.12
C LEU A 233 10.15 -11.79 1.52
N CYS A 234 9.82 -13.00 1.03
CA CYS A 234 10.80 -13.85 0.35
C CYS A 234 11.38 -13.18 -0.90
N LYS A 235 10.56 -12.47 -1.69
CA LYS A 235 10.99 -11.71 -2.87
C LYS A 235 12.00 -10.64 -2.50
N ILE A 236 11.67 -9.80 -1.51
CA ILE A 236 12.55 -8.70 -1.10
C ILE A 236 13.85 -9.22 -0.49
N ALA A 237 13.78 -10.28 0.33
CA ALA A 237 14.96 -10.90 0.93
C ALA A 237 15.89 -11.50 -0.14
N LEU A 238 15.35 -12.21 -1.13
CA LEU A 238 16.14 -12.71 -2.26
C LEU A 238 16.77 -11.58 -3.06
N GLY A 239 15.99 -10.54 -3.37
CA GLY A 239 16.47 -9.38 -4.13
C GLY A 239 17.63 -8.68 -3.44
N ILE A 240 17.43 -8.31 -2.16
CA ILE A 240 18.44 -7.59 -1.39
C ILE A 240 19.65 -8.46 -1.07
N GLY A 241 19.45 -9.70 -0.62
CA GLY A 241 20.56 -10.60 -0.34
C GLY A 241 21.45 -10.79 -1.57
N SER A 242 20.86 -10.92 -2.75
CA SER A 242 21.61 -11.07 -4.01
C SER A 242 22.27 -9.77 -4.49
N GLN A 243 21.75 -8.60 -4.11
CA GLN A 243 22.40 -7.31 -4.38
C GLN A 243 23.61 -7.07 -3.47
N LEU A 244 23.50 -7.46 -2.20
CA LEU A 244 24.56 -7.21 -1.20
C LEU A 244 25.65 -8.28 -1.19
N LEU A 245 25.29 -9.54 -1.42
CA LEU A 245 26.16 -10.70 -1.22
C LEU A 245 26.44 -11.48 -2.52
N GLY A 246 25.91 -10.99 -3.65
CA GLY A 246 26.22 -11.53 -4.98
C GLY A 246 25.80 -13.00 -5.19
N GLU A 247 26.55 -13.68 -6.06
CA GLU A 247 26.24 -15.03 -6.54
C GLU A 247 26.43 -16.11 -5.46
N ASP A 248 27.32 -15.89 -4.48
CA ASP A 248 27.53 -16.80 -3.37
C ASP A 248 26.26 -16.93 -2.51
N PHE A 249 25.59 -15.80 -2.25
CA PHE A 249 24.27 -15.83 -1.60
C PHE A 249 23.23 -16.52 -2.46
N VAL A 250 23.18 -16.26 -3.77
CA VAL A 250 22.25 -16.93 -4.67
C VAL A 250 22.45 -18.45 -4.62
N SER A 251 23.68 -18.93 -4.43
CA SER A 251 23.95 -20.36 -4.33
C SER A 251 23.77 -20.94 -2.92
N SER A 252 23.50 -20.09 -1.92
CA SER A 252 23.42 -20.50 -0.50
C SER A 252 22.21 -21.40 -0.19
N PRO A 253 22.33 -22.27 0.83
CA PRO A 253 21.20 -23.08 1.30
C PRO A 253 19.98 -22.26 1.69
N TYR A 254 20.17 -21.14 2.38
CA TYR A 254 19.06 -20.32 2.84
C TYR A 254 18.37 -19.55 1.70
N ALA A 255 19.10 -19.13 0.66
CA ALA A 255 18.45 -18.58 -0.53
C ALA A 255 17.55 -19.61 -1.25
N ASN A 256 17.87 -20.90 -1.20
CA ASN A 256 16.97 -21.96 -1.69
C ASN A 256 15.68 -22.08 -0.86
N VAL A 257 15.77 -21.88 0.47
CA VAL A 257 14.59 -21.81 1.35
C VAL A 257 13.71 -20.61 0.98
N LEU A 258 14.31 -19.43 0.80
CA LEU A 258 13.58 -18.24 0.37
C LEU A 258 12.93 -18.41 -1.01
N ARG A 259 13.61 -19.05 -1.99
CA ARG A 259 12.99 -19.35 -3.30
C ARG A 259 11.84 -20.33 -3.17
N SER A 260 11.96 -21.34 -2.31
CA SER A 260 10.87 -22.25 -2.02
C SER A 260 9.67 -21.50 -1.44
N GLY A 261 9.91 -20.58 -0.50
CA GLY A 261 8.87 -19.71 0.06
C GLY A 261 8.24 -18.77 -0.97
N LEU A 262 9.04 -18.22 -1.88
CA LEU A 262 8.59 -17.33 -2.96
C LEU A 262 7.66 -18.03 -3.96
N TRP A 263 7.96 -19.28 -4.31
CA TRP A 263 7.26 -20.01 -5.37
C TRP A 263 6.16 -20.96 -4.89
N GLU A 264 6.16 -21.34 -3.61
CA GLU A 264 5.13 -22.23 -3.04
C GLU A 264 3.76 -21.53 -3.04
N ARG A 265 2.79 -22.12 -3.75
CA ARG A 265 1.44 -21.54 -3.90
C ARG A 265 0.52 -21.93 -2.75
N ASN A 266 0.73 -23.11 -2.17
CA ASN A 266 -0.09 -23.59 -1.07
C ASN A 266 0.32 -22.88 0.24
N ALA A 267 -0.60 -22.13 0.83
CA ALA A 267 -0.35 -21.35 2.04
C ALA A 267 0.11 -22.24 3.22
N ALA A 268 -0.56 -23.37 3.45
CA ALA A 268 -0.22 -24.29 4.56
C ALA A 268 1.17 -24.90 4.39
N LYS A 269 1.53 -25.32 3.17
CA LYS A 269 2.88 -25.81 2.87
C LYS A 269 3.92 -24.71 3.03
N ARG A 270 3.60 -23.48 2.60
CA ARG A 270 4.50 -22.34 2.75
C ARG A 270 4.78 -21.99 4.21
N GLN A 271 3.77 -22.08 5.08
CA GLN A 271 3.92 -21.89 6.53
C GLN A 271 4.84 -22.94 7.18
N SER A 272 4.94 -24.13 6.59
CA SER A 272 5.85 -25.19 7.07
C SER A 272 7.30 -25.02 6.62
N LEU A 273 7.59 -24.10 5.69
CA LEU A 273 8.95 -23.85 5.24
C LEU A 273 9.75 -23.10 6.31
N PRO A 274 11.05 -23.38 6.48
CA PRO A 274 11.88 -22.76 7.51
C PRO A 274 12.33 -21.33 7.14
N VAL A 275 11.42 -20.51 6.61
CA VAL A 275 11.65 -19.08 6.38
C VAL A 275 11.58 -18.37 7.72
N LYS A 276 12.68 -17.71 8.11
CA LYS A 276 12.77 -17.00 9.39
C LYS A 276 12.30 -15.55 9.20
N GLY A 277 11.26 -15.15 9.93
CA GLY A 277 10.69 -13.81 9.85
C GLY A 277 9.25 -13.78 10.35
N GLN A 278 8.65 -12.59 10.31
CA GLN A 278 7.25 -12.36 10.63
C GLN A 278 6.58 -11.53 9.54
N GLY A 279 5.44 -12.05 9.05
CA GLY A 279 4.60 -11.38 8.04
C GLY A 279 3.81 -10.20 8.61
N PHE A 280 2.92 -9.65 7.78
CA PHE A 280 2.12 -8.45 8.12
C PHE A 280 1.17 -8.63 9.32
N HIS A 281 0.87 -9.87 9.69
CA HIS A 281 0.05 -10.22 10.86
C HIS A 281 0.87 -10.57 12.10
N GLY A 282 2.21 -10.58 12.00
CA GLY A 282 3.08 -10.82 13.15
C GLY A 282 3.08 -9.65 14.11
N GLN A 283 3.25 -9.93 15.39
CA GLN A 283 3.57 -8.91 16.40
C GLN A 283 5.08 -8.95 16.60
N THR A 284 5.76 -7.93 16.07
CA THR A 284 7.13 -7.65 16.49
C THR A 284 7.03 -6.68 17.68
N GLU A 285 7.73 -6.99 18.77
CA GLU A 285 7.78 -6.12 19.95
C GLU A 285 9.16 -5.48 20.03
N LEU A 286 9.46 -4.49 19.18
CA LEU A 286 10.68 -3.67 19.33
C LEU A 286 10.55 -2.57 20.42
N GLY A 287 9.67 -2.73 21.41
CA GLY A 287 9.58 -1.83 22.57
C GLY A 287 9.37 -0.35 22.21
N ASP A 288 8.25 -0.04 21.54
CA ASP A 288 7.87 1.29 21.02
C ASP A 288 8.76 1.89 19.92
N LEU A 289 9.90 1.27 19.59
CA LEU A 289 10.77 1.73 18.51
C LEU A 289 10.04 1.79 17.17
N GLU A 290 9.14 0.84 16.91
CA GLU A 290 8.34 0.76 15.68
C GLU A 290 7.49 2.01 15.50
N LYS A 291 6.84 2.48 16.56
CA LYS A 291 6.05 3.71 16.54
C LYS A 291 6.93 4.94 16.31
N ARG A 292 8.14 4.96 16.87
CA ARG A 292 9.09 6.08 16.72
C ARG A 292 9.72 6.15 15.33
N LEU A 293 9.93 5.00 14.69
CA LEU A 293 10.45 4.91 13.33
C LEU A 293 9.34 5.02 12.28
N SER A 294 8.08 4.77 12.66
CA SER A 294 6.93 4.98 11.79
C SER A 294 6.67 6.45 11.54
N ARG A 295 6.24 6.75 10.32
CA ARG A 295 5.84 8.09 9.91
C ARG A 295 4.55 7.97 9.09
N PRO A 296 3.51 8.77 9.40
CA PRO A 296 2.28 8.80 8.61
C PRO A 296 2.61 8.95 7.10
N GLY A 297 1.90 8.24 6.23
CA GLY A 297 2.12 8.26 4.77
C GLY A 297 3.44 7.66 4.27
N ALA A 298 4.32 7.14 5.13
CA ALA A 298 5.65 6.70 4.78
C ALA A 298 5.90 5.20 5.06
N TRP A 299 6.70 4.57 4.19
CA TRP A 299 7.24 3.23 4.42
C TRP A 299 8.69 3.33 4.86
N SER A 300 9.05 2.62 5.92
CA SER A 300 10.43 2.52 6.40
C SER A 300 11.04 1.17 6.09
N LEU A 301 12.34 1.13 5.80
CA LEU A 301 13.10 -0.07 5.52
C LEU A 301 14.39 -0.03 6.35
N LEU A 302 14.70 -1.10 7.07
CA LEU A 302 15.88 -1.23 7.90
C LEU A 302 16.60 -2.54 7.58
N LEU A 303 17.84 -2.45 7.12
CA LEU A 303 18.76 -3.58 7.00
C LEU A 303 19.76 -3.54 8.13
N ILE A 304 19.87 -4.62 8.90
CA ILE A 304 20.79 -4.69 10.04
C ILE A 304 21.30 -6.11 10.27
N VAL A 305 22.57 -6.24 10.62
CA VAL A 305 23.15 -7.50 11.09
C VAL A 305 22.79 -7.70 12.55
N THR A 306 22.21 -8.85 12.84
CA THR A 306 21.83 -9.28 14.19
C THR A 306 22.55 -10.57 14.55
N GLN A 307 22.38 -11.06 15.78
CA GLN A 307 22.87 -12.38 16.17
C GLN A 307 22.32 -13.52 15.31
N SER A 308 21.15 -13.34 14.68
CA SER A 308 20.52 -14.33 13.79
C SER A 308 20.98 -14.21 12.34
N GLY A 309 21.75 -13.18 12.00
CA GLY A 309 22.21 -12.88 10.65
C GLY A 309 21.74 -11.51 10.13
N LEU A 310 21.86 -11.29 8.82
CA LEU A 310 21.36 -10.08 8.16
C LEU A 310 19.84 -10.13 8.08
N ALA A 311 19.17 -9.14 8.67
CA ALA A 311 17.71 -9.02 8.68
C ALA A 311 17.24 -7.77 7.95
N LEU A 312 16.05 -7.85 7.36
CA LEU A 312 15.29 -6.74 6.81
C LEU A 312 14.03 -6.55 7.65
N SER A 313 13.85 -5.36 8.21
CA SER A 313 12.60 -4.90 8.80
C SER A 313 11.97 -3.84 7.89
N SER A 314 10.66 -3.86 7.75
CA SER A 314 9.90 -2.84 7.03
C SER A 314 8.73 -2.36 7.88
N GLY A 315 8.60 -1.04 8.00
CA GLY A 315 7.51 -0.39 8.72
C GLY A 315 6.49 0.20 7.74
N ALA A 316 5.22 -0.08 7.99
CA ALA A 316 4.10 0.51 7.28
C ALA A 316 3.75 1.90 7.88
N PRO A 317 3.02 2.74 7.12
CA PRO A 317 2.55 4.05 7.59
C PRO A 317 1.82 4.05 8.94
N SER A 318 1.05 2.99 9.26
CA SER A 318 0.37 2.88 10.56
C SER A 318 1.30 2.46 11.71
N GLY A 319 2.58 2.19 11.43
CA GLY A 319 3.56 1.65 12.37
C GLY A 319 3.55 0.12 12.53
N ARG A 320 2.78 -0.61 11.73
CA ARG A 320 2.90 -2.08 11.64
C ARG A 320 4.26 -2.45 11.04
N THR A 321 4.83 -3.54 11.50
CA THR A 321 6.14 -4.01 11.03
C THR A 321 6.06 -5.40 10.40
N MET A 322 6.92 -5.63 9.42
CA MET A 322 7.21 -6.96 8.88
C MET A 322 8.71 -7.17 8.89
N THR A 323 9.14 -8.38 9.24
CA THR A 323 10.55 -8.71 9.33
C THR A 323 10.85 -9.99 8.56
N ILE A 324 12.01 -10.05 7.92
CA ILE A 324 12.52 -11.28 7.32
C ILE A 324 14.03 -11.35 7.47
N LEU A 325 14.54 -12.54 7.81
CA LEU A 325 15.96 -12.81 7.70
C LEU A 325 16.33 -12.93 6.23
N VAL A 326 17.34 -12.16 5.83
CA VAL A 326 17.91 -12.18 4.47
C VAL A 326 18.96 -13.27 4.34
N CYS A 327 19.92 -13.36 5.27
CA CYS A 327 21.02 -14.31 5.25
C CYS A 327 21.42 -14.74 6.67
N ASP A 328 21.67 -16.03 6.90
CA ASP A 328 22.23 -16.58 8.15
C ASP A 328 23.65 -17.14 8.01
N ASP A 329 24.29 -17.00 6.84
CA ASP A 329 25.66 -17.48 6.64
C ASP A 329 26.68 -16.45 7.17
N PRO A 330 27.42 -16.75 8.26
CA PRO A 330 28.38 -15.81 8.84
C PRO A 330 29.53 -15.47 7.90
N ILE A 331 29.91 -16.37 6.98
CA ILE A 331 30.98 -16.13 6.01
C ILE A 331 30.54 -15.08 5.00
N LEU A 332 29.30 -15.15 4.53
CA LEU A 332 28.74 -14.14 3.62
C LEU A 332 28.53 -12.81 4.34
N ILE A 333 27.99 -12.84 5.56
CA ILE A 333 27.75 -11.63 6.36
C ILE A 333 29.05 -10.87 6.64
N ALA A 334 30.17 -11.58 6.87
CA ALA A 334 31.47 -10.96 7.08
C ALA A 334 32.01 -10.18 5.87
N GLN A 335 31.41 -10.33 4.69
CA GLN A 335 31.74 -9.57 3.47
C GLN A 335 31.01 -8.22 3.39
N LEU A 336 29.97 -8.02 4.22
CA LEU A 336 29.21 -6.79 4.23
C LEU A 336 30.05 -5.63 4.79
N ASP A 337 29.75 -4.43 4.32
CA ASP A 337 30.28 -3.22 4.92
C ASP A 337 29.83 -3.08 6.39
N GLN A 338 30.71 -2.56 7.24
CA GLN A 338 30.46 -2.43 8.69
C GLN A 338 29.21 -1.59 9.00
N SER A 339 28.80 -0.70 8.09
CA SER A 339 27.58 0.10 8.21
C SER A 339 26.30 -0.73 8.38
N TYR A 340 26.29 -2.01 7.95
CA TYR A 340 25.17 -2.92 8.19
C TYR A 340 25.14 -3.51 9.60
N GLU A 341 26.27 -3.54 10.33
CA GLU A 341 26.28 -3.88 11.76
C GLU A 341 25.59 -2.80 12.60
N VAL A 342 25.79 -1.55 12.20
CA VAL A 342 25.15 -0.38 12.82
C VAL A 342 23.69 -0.24 12.39
N GLY A 343 23.37 -0.72 11.17
CA GLY A 343 22.04 -0.69 10.58
C GLY A 343 21.89 0.46 9.58
N GLN A 344 21.31 0.13 8.41
CA GLN A 344 21.04 1.05 7.31
C GLN A 344 19.54 1.23 7.16
N TYR A 345 19.09 2.48 7.15
CA TYR A 345 17.68 2.86 7.15
C TYR A 345 17.32 3.67 5.92
N TRP A 346 16.14 3.37 5.36
CA TRP A 346 15.51 4.15 4.31
C TRP A 346 14.09 4.49 4.69
N VAL A 347 13.60 5.61 4.17
CA VAL A 347 12.18 5.99 4.24
C VAL A 347 11.72 6.40 2.85
N THR A 348 10.52 5.99 2.48
CA THR A 348 9.87 6.38 1.23
C THR A 348 8.52 7.02 1.54
N VAL A 349 8.18 8.07 0.80
CA VAL A 349 6.88 8.74 0.89
C VAL A 349 6.28 8.80 -0.52
N PRO A 350 5.49 7.79 -0.91
CA PRO A 350 5.01 7.66 -2.29
C PRO A 350 4.17 8.84 -2.78
N VAL A 351 3.41 9.49 -1.89
CA VAL A 351 2.50 10.61 -2.22
C VAL A 351 3.27 11.81 -2.79
N ILE A 352 4.41 12.15 -2.20
CA ILE A 352 5.32 13.23 -2.64
C ILE A 352 6.51 12.70 -3.43
N LYS A 353 6.47 11.44 -3.88
CA LYS A 353 7.44 10.85 -4.80
C LYS A 353 8.90 10.98 -4.34
N THR A 354 9.13 10.78 -3.05
CA THR A 354 10.44 11.03 -2.42
C THR A 354 10.86 9.83 -1.60
N ALA A 355 12.17 9.62 -1.49
CA ALA A 355 12.77 8.74 -0.51
C ALA A 355 14.06 9.36 0.05
N CYS A 356 14.48 8.85 1.19
CA CYS A 356 15.72 9.24 1.87
C CYS A 356 16.45 7.98 2.35
N GLY A 357 17.78 8.04 2.34
CA GLY A 357 18.68 6.97 2.78
C GLY A 357 19.64 6.48 1.68
N PRO A 358 20.64 5.65 2.04
CA PRO A 358 20.81 5.04 3.36
C PRO A 358 21.19 6.03 4.45
N LEU A 359 20.58 5.88 5.64
CA LEU A 359 20.97 6.57 6.86
C LEU A 359 21.44 5.54 7.90
N ALA A 360 22.46 5.88 8.69
CA ALA A 360 22.85 5.04 9.82
C ALA A 360 21.73 5.06 10.88
N LEU A 361 21.34 3.88 11.39
CA LEU A 361 20.27 3.76 12.37
C LEU A 361 20.48 4.67 13.60
N PRO A 362 21.68 4.82 14.20
CA PRO A 362 21.91 5.75 15.30
C PRO A 362 21.55 7.21 14.98
N ASP A 363 21.81 7.67 13.75
CA ASP A 363 21.46 9.05 13.33
C ASP A 363 19.95 9.22 13.21
N VAL A 364 19.26 8.19 12.69
CA VAL A 364 17.80 8.15 12.64
C VAL A 364 17.23 8.21 14.05
N LEU A 365 17.77 7.38 14.97
CA LEU A 365 17.35 7.34 16.36
C LEU A 365 17.57 8.70 17.05
N ALA A 366 18.75 9.30 16.89
CA ALA A 366 19.06 10.61 17.46
C ALA A 366 18.13 11.71 16.92
N HIS A 367 17.72 11.62 15.66
CA HIS A 367 16.76 12.54 15.06
C HIS A 367 15.34 12.34 15.59
N VAL A 368 14.82 11.11 15.63
CA VAL A 368 13.45 10.86 16.13
C VAL A 368 13.34 11.11 17.65
N THR A 369 14.44 10.99 18.40
CA THR A 369 14.50 11.39 19.82
C THR A 369 14.79 12.88 20.02
N LYS A 370 14.89 13.66 18.94
CA LYS A 370 15.17 15.12 18.94
C LYS A 370 16.49 15.49 19.62
N THR A 371 17.45 14.56 19.63
CA THR A 371 18.79 14.76 20.19
C THR A 371 19.71 15.44 19.18
N ILE A 372 19.67 15.03 17.91
CA ILE A 372 20.45 15.61 16.81
C ILE A 372 19.54 15.73 15.58
N SER A 373 19.60 16.84 14.85
CA SER A 373 18.86 16.96 13.59
C SER A 373 19.67 16.37 12.43
N ASN A 374 19.22 15.25 11.85
CA ASN A 374 19.71 14.78 10.56
C ASN A 374 19.10 15.62 9.42
N THR A 375 19.93 16.17 8.52
CA THR A 375 19.50 17.11 7.48
C THR A 375 18.53 16.51 6.48
N GLU A 376 18.72 15.25 6.06
CA GLU A 376 17.83 14.61 5.08
C GLU A 376 16.46 14.31 5.69
N LEU A 377 16.43 13.80 6.93
CA LEU A 377 15.17 13.59 7.65
C LEU A 377 14.47 14.91 7.95
N GLN A 378 15.22 15.96 8.29
CA GLN A 378 14.66 17.29 8.49
C GLN A 378 14.03 17.87 7.22
N ALA A 379 14.65 17.65 6.05
CA ALA A 379 14.06 18.05 4.76
C ALA A 379 12.76 17.29 4.47
N LEU A 380 12.64 16.05 4.93
CA LEU A 380 11.39 15.29 4.85
C LEU A 380 10.35 15.79 5.87
N ASP A 381 10.76 16.09 7.10
CA ASP A 381 9.89 16.66 8.15
C ASP A 381 9.26 17.97 7.71
N GLN A 382 10.01 18.83 7.02
CA GLN A 382 9.51 20.11 6.51
C GLN A 382 8.40 19.97 5.47
N GLN A 383 8.23 18.79 4.89
CA GLN A 383 7.13 18.49 3.96
C GLN A 383 5.89 17.94 4.67
N VAL A 384 6.03 17.55 5.94
CA VAL A 384 4.91 17.09 6.77
C VAL A 384 4.13 18.31 7.26
N ARG A 385 2.81 18.25 7.13
CA ARG A 385 1.86 19.26 7.57
C ARG A 385 0.96 18.71 8.66
N ASP A 386 0.38 19.60 9.45
CA ASP A 386 -0.70 19.24 10.36
C ASP A 386 -1.98 19.06 9.54
N PRO A 387 -2.65 17.89 9.56
CA PRO A 387 -3.92 17.70 8.88
C PRO A 387 -5.02 18.66 9.37
N ASN A 388 -4.87 19.25 10.56
CA ASN A 388 -5.78 20.28 11.05
C ASN A 388 -5.66 21.62 10.30
N ASP A 389 -4.58 21.83 9.53
CA ASP A 389 -4.43 23.00 8.65
C ASP A 389 -5.21 22.84 7.34
N LEU A 390 -5.71 21.64 7.04
CA LEU A 390 -6.59 21.41 5.90
C LEU A 390 -7.99 22.00 6.16
N PRO A 391 -8.73 22.41 5.12
CA PRO A 391 -10.10 22.88 5.30
C PRO A 391 -10.94 21.87 6.09
N PRO A 392 -11.86 22.31 6.95
CA PRO A 392 -12.70 21.39 7.68
C PRO A 392 -13.55 20.57 6.72
N CYS A 393 -13.77 19.31 7.07
CA CYS A 393 -14.77 18.50 6.41
C CYS A 393 -16.17 18.99 6.79
N THR A 394 -16.68 19.97 6.05
CA THR A 394 -18.06 20.43 6.19
C THR A 394 -19.02 19.36 5.66
N GLY A 395 -20.05 18.98 6.43
CA GLY A 395 -21.03 17.97 6.05
C GLY A 395 -21.37 16.93 7.13
N THR A 396 -20.62 16.87 8.23
CA THR A 396 -20.99 16.10 9.44
C THR A 396 -21.88 16.94 10.37
N PRO A 397 -22.91 16.35 11.00
CA PRO A 397 -23.73 17.06 11.97
C PRO A 397 -22.90 17.32 13.25
N ASP A 398 -22.78 18.61 13.59
CA ASP A 398 -22.36 19.21 14.86
C ASP A 398 -21.16 18.58 15.63
N PRO A 399 -20.04 19.32 15.84
CA PRO A 399 -18.92 18.87 16.67
C PRO A 399 -19.29 18.50 18.12
N GLU A 400 -20.46 18.87 18.65
CA GLU A 400 -20.94 18.42 19.97
C GLU A 400 -21.20 16.90 20.06
N ARG A 401 -21.39 16.19 18.94
CA ARG A 401 -21.65 14.73 18.97
C ARG A 401 -20.40 13.87 19.17
N ARG A 402 -19.20 14.35 18.82
CA ARG A 402 -17.94 13.62 19.06
C ARG A 402 -17.57 13.53 20.55
N ALA A 403 -18.16 14.39 21.37
CA ALA A 403 -17.96 14.39 22.82
C ALA A 403 -18.88 13.43 23.58
N GLN A 404 -19.79 12.73 22.90
CA GLN A 404 -20.81 11.87 23.52
C GLN A 404 -20.65 10.37 23.22
N ASP A 405 -19.51 9.94 22.66
CA ASP A 405 -19.17 8.53 22.53
C ASP A 405 -18.17 8.13 23.63
N PRO A 406 -18.62 7.54 24.77
CA PRO A 406 -17.73 7.15 25.86
C PRO A 406 -17.11 5.79 25.51
N GLY A 407 -16.10 5.81 24.65
CA GLY A 407 -15.53 4.59 24.08
C GLY A 407 -14.04 4.65 23.74
N ASP A 408 -13.22 5.41 24.48
CA ASP A 408 -11.83 5.03 24.77
C ASP A 408 -11.14 6.07 25.68
N VAL A 409 -11.46 6.02 26.97
CA VAL A 409 -10.57 6.51 28.02
C VAL A 409 -10.11 5.29 28.81
N ALA A 410 -9.26 4.47 28.18
CA ALA A 410 -8.55 3.38 28.84
C ALA A 410 -7.03 3.61 28.80
N SER A 411 -6.58 4.80 29.20
CA SER A 411 -5.24 4.95 29.79
C SER A 411 -5.14 6.25 30.58
N LYS A 412 -5.65 6.24 31.82
CA LYS A 412 -5.06 6.98 32.95
C LYS A 412 -5.79 6.61 34.23
N ALA A 413 -4.97 6.33 35.25
CA ALA A 413 -5.31 6.07 36.65
C ALA A 413 -5.76 4.63 36.99
N ARG A 414 -4.78 3.78 37.29
CA ARG A 414 -4.63 3.20 38.64
C ARG A 414 -3.16 2.85 38.87
N HIS A 415 -2.75 3.05 40.12
CA HIS A 415 -1.40 2.95 40.68
C HIS A 415 -0.67 1.64 40.39
#